data_AF-A0AAD7QJR9-F1
#
_entry.id   AF-A0AAD7QJR9-F1
#
_cell.length_a   1.000
_cell.length_b   1.000
_cell.length_c   1.000
_cell.angle_alpha   90.00
_cell.angle_beta   90.00
_cell.angle_gamma   90.00
#
_symmetry.space_group_name_H-M   'P 1'
#
loop_
_entity.id
_entity.type
_entity.pdbx_description
1 polymer ?
#
loop_
_entity_poly.entity_id
_entity_poly.type
_entity_poly.pdbx_seq_one_letter_code
_entity_poly.pdbx_strand_id
1 'polypeptide(L)'
;MVVHGGLLTNVIWANRIPGTDSRCASCSLVPETTCHVLRDCFRARRVWGAAMDSRRSQDSFMAEVKEWFLNNLKHDSSNDSWPIIFGITCWLIWKWRNSSIFDEDFTWPHNPKPNVLSLWREIDSVERTCSLLSPSKQNSSVWVSWRPPPRIIRNSLEG
;
A
#
# COMPACT_ATOMS: atom_id res chain seq x y z
N MET A 1 -1.87 -6.66 -5.39
CA MET A 1 -2.83 -5.52 -5.40
C MET A 1 -2.50 -4.52 -6.50
N VAL A 2 -1.33 -3.88 -6.48
CA VAL A 2 -0.94 -2.88 -7.49
C VAL A 2 -0.67 -3.49 -8.88
N VAL A 3 0.09 -4.59 -8.96
CA VAL A 3 0.43 -5.27 -10.23
C VAL A 3 -0.79 -5.82 -10.98
N HIS A 4 -1.90 -6.09 -10.28
CA HIS A 4 -3.15 -6.58 -10.86
C HIS A 4 -4.17 -5.47 -11.13
N GLY A 5 -3.76 -4.18 -11.06
CA GLY A 5 -4.67 -3.05 -11.29
C GLY A 5 -5.77 -2.91 -10.24
N GLY A 6 -5.60 -3.53 -9.06
CA GLY A 6 -6.61 -3.55 -8.00
C GLY A 6 -6.61 -2.31 -7.10
N LEU A 7 -5.71 -1.35 -7.34
CA LEU A 7 -5.70 -0.10 -6.61
C LEU A 7 -6.81 0.80 -7.15
N LEU A 8 -7.86 1.05 -6.37
CA LEU A 8 -8.93 1.94 -6.81
C LEU A 8 -8.40 3.38 -6.92
N THR A 9 -8.18 3.84 -8.14
CA THR A 9 -7.82 5.24 -8.43
C THR A 9 -9.00 5.98 -9.05
N ASN A 10 -8.97 7.31 -9.04
CA ASN A 10 -10.06 8.11 -9.63
C ASN A 10 -10.23 7.86 -11.14
N VAL A 11 -9.18 7.48 -11.88
CA VAL A 11 -9.33 7.00 -13.27
C VAL A 11 -10.16 5.72 -13.34
N ILE A 12 -9.91 4.75 -12.47
CA ILE A 12 -10.69 3.51 -12.42
C ILE A 12 -12.14 3.80 -12.00
N TRP A 13 -12.34 4.73 -11.07
CA TRP A 13 -13.66 5.16 -10.64
C TRP A 13 -14.45 5.86 -11.75
N ALA A 14 -13.83 6.80 -12.47
CA ALA A 14 -14.40 7.51 -13.61
C ALA A 14 -14.80 6.59 -14.76
N ASN A 15 -14.05 5.52 -14.99
CA ASN A 15 -14.42 4.50 -15.98
C ASN A 15 -15.61 3.63 -15.56
N ARG A 16 -15.91 3.53 -14.25
CA ARG A 16 -17.02 2.72 -13.72
C ARG A 16 -18.30 3.53 -13.52
N ILE A 17 -18.18 4.81 -13.17
CA ILE A 17 -19.32 5.67 -12.82
C ILE A 17 -19.25 6.97 -13.65
N PRO A 18 -20.16 7.14 -14.62
CA PRO A 18 -20.25 8.37 -15.42
C PRO A 18 -20.43 9.62 -14.55
N GLY A 19 -19.78 10.71 -14.96
CA GLY A 19 -19.89 12.01 -14.28
C GLY A 19 -18.94 12.22 -13.09
N THR A 20 -18.05 11.27 -12.81
CA THR A 20 -17.05 11.42 -11.75
C THR A 20 -15.72 11.94 -12.28
N ASP A 21 -15.01 12.73 -11.46
CA ASP A 21 -13.75 13.36 -11.83
C ASP A 21 -12.59 12.36 -11.72
N SER A 22 -11.81 12.25 -12.79
CA SER A 22 -10.63 11.37 -12.83
C SER A 22 -9.38 11.98 -12.19
N ARG A 23 -9.37 13.28 -11.89
CA ARG A 23 -8.20 13.99 -11.34
C ARG A 23 -7.81 13.46 -9.97
N CYS A 24 -6.52 13.53 -9.67
CA CYS A 24 -5.96 13.11 -8.39
C CYS A 24 -6.60 13.87 -7.22
N ALA A 25 -7.06 13.13 -6.20
CA ALA A 25 -7.64 13.74 -5.01
C ALA A 25 -6.62 14.58 -4.23
N SER A 26 -5.33 14.26 -4.36
CA SER A 26 -4.28 14.92 -3.59
C SER A 26 -3.65 16.13 -4.28
N CYS A 27 -3.63 16.17 -5.61
CA CYS A 27 -3.05 17.30 -6.35
C CYS A 27 -4.01 18.03 -7.28
N SER A 28 -5.12 17.40 -7.67
CA SER A 28 -6.15 17.97 -8.55
C SER A 28 -5.66 18.42 -9.94
N LEU A 29 -4.43 18.06 -10.35
CA LEU A 29 -3.83 18.50 -11.59
C LEU A 29 -4.01 17.52 -12.75
N VAL A 30 -3.81 16.23 -12.51
CA VAL A 30 -3.76 15.20 -13.55
C VAL A 30 -4.63 13.99 -13.19
N PRO A 31 -5.05 13.19 -14.18
CA PRO A 31 -5.77 11.95 -13.92
C PRO A 31 -5.02 11.04 -12.95
N GLU A 32 -5.75 10.51 -11.98
CA GLU A 32 -5.22 9.68 -10.93
C GLU A 32 -5.01 8.25 -11.42
N THR A 33 -3.80 7.97 -11.92
CA THR A 33 -3.35 6.62 -12.24
C THR A 33 -2.59 6.00 -11.07
N THR A 34 -2.38 4.68 -11.08
CA THR A 34 -1.57 4.00 -10.05
C THR A 34 -0.14 4.53 -9.98
N CYS A 35 0.49 4.81 -11.13
CA CYS A 35 1.77 5.52 -11.22
C CYS A 35 1.69 6.87 -10.50
N HIS A 36 0.66 7.66 -10.80
CA HIS A 36 0.53 8.97 -10.23
C HIS A 36 0.38 8.92 -8.71
N VAL A 37 -0.54 8.10 -8.19
CA VAL A 37 -0.79 7.98 -6.75
C VAL A 37 0.47 7.60 -5.99
N LEU A 38 1.20 6.60 -6.47
CA LEU A 38 2.29 5.99 -5.71
C LEU A 38 3.66 6.61 -5.98
N ARG A 39 3.84 7.32 -7.09
CA ARG A 39 5.16 7.73 -7.58
C ARG A 39 5.22 9.19 -8.04
N ASP A 40 4.34 9.60 -8.94
CA ASP A 40 4.51 10.86 -9.68
C ASP A 40 3.84 12.07 -9.01
N CYS A 41 2.83 11.85 -8.16
CA CYS A 41 2.19 12.91 -7.39
C CYS A 41 3.20 13.63 -6.50
N PHE A 42 3.12 14.96 -6.38
CA PHE A 42 4.05 15.72 -5.54
C PHE A 42 4.02 15.26 -4.08
N ARG A 43 2.86 14.81 -3.58
CA ARG A 43 2.72 14.21 -2.24
C ARG A 43 3.55 12.94 -2.14
N ALA A 44 3.42 12.03 -3.09
CA ALA A 44 4.20 10.80 -3.16
C ALA A 44 5.70 11.09 -3.26
N ARG A 45 6.11 12.00 -4.14
CA ARG A 45 7.52 12.44 -4.30
C ARG A 45 8.11 12.99 -3.01
N ARG A 46 7.35 13.74 -2.22
CA ARG A 46 7.79 14.22 -0.90
C ARG A 46 8.06 13.07 0.08
N VAL A 47 7.22 12.03 0.07
CA VAL A 47 7.46 10.83 0.89
C VAL A 47 8.71 10.11 0.42
N TRP A 48 8.86 9.90 -0.89
CA TRP A 48 10.06 9.28 -1.46
C TRP A 48 11.33 10.07 -1.17
N GLY A 49 11.31 11.40 -1.27
CA GLY A 49 12.45 12.25 -0.92
C GLY A 49 12.84 12.18 0.56
N ALA A 50 11.90 11.81 1.46
CA ALA A 50 12.17 11.61 2.87
C ALA A 50 12.65 10.17 3.19
N ALA A 51 12.20 9.19 2.40
CA ALA A 51 12.45 7.76 2.60
C ALA A 51 13.67 7.21 1.84
N MET A 52 14.05 7.82 0.71
CA MET A 52 15.13 7.35 -0.15
C MET A 52 16.47 8.04 0.12
N ASP A 53 17.56 7.29 -0.03
CA ASP A 53 18.89 7.84 -0.25
C ASP A 53 19.03 8.21 -1.74
N SER A 54 19.66 9.35 -2.05
CA SER A 54 19.63 9.98 -3.38
C SER A 54 20.12 9.08 -4.52
N ARG A 55 20.95 8.08 -4.22
CA ARG A 55 21.54 7.12 -5.16
C ARG A 55 20.54 6.19 -5.86
N ARG A 56 19.35 5.95 -5.30
CA ARG A 56 18.33 5.05 -5.88
C ARG A 56 17.27 5.78 -6.72
N SER A 57 17.40 7.11 -6.86
CA SER A 57 16.29 8.01 -7.20
C SER A 57 16.06 8.34 -8.68
N GLN A 58 16.90 7.90 -9.62
CA GLN A 58 16.81 8.44 -11.00
C GLN A 58 16.34 7.43 -12.06
N ASP A 59 16.78 6.17 -12.04
CA ASP A 59 16.48 5.24 -13.15
C ASP A 59 15.09 4.58 -13.05
N SER A 60 14.45 4.61 -11.87
CA SER A 60 13.19 3.90 -11.60
C SER A 60 11.94 4.65 -12.07
N PHE A 61 11.99 5.97 -12.23
CA PHE A 61 10.79 6.79 -12.42
C PHE A 61 10.27 6.83 -13.86
N MET A 62 10.99 6.26 -14.83
CA MET A 62 10.57 6.18 -16.23
C MET A 62 9.95 4.83 -16.63
N ALA A 63 10.05 3.80 -15.78
CA ALA A 63 9.52 2.48 -16.06
C ALA A 63 7.98 2.43 -15.96
N GLU A 64 7.36 1.46 -16.66
CA GLU A 64 5.95 1.11 -16.48
C GLU A 64 5.69 0.75 -15.00
N VAL A 65 4.50 1.06 -14.43
CA VAL A 65 4.14 0.77 -13.02
C VAL A 65 4.62 -0.62 -12.60
N LYS A 66 4.32 -1.62 -13.43
CA LYS A 66 4.59 -3.02 -13.13
C LYS A 66 6.09 -3.29 -13.02
N GLU A 67 6.87 -2.81 -13.99
CA GLU A 67 8.32 -2.97 -13.99
C GLU A 67 8.96 -2.18 -12.83
N TRP A 68 8.48 -0.97 -12.57
CA TRP A 68 8.90 -0.18 -11.41
C TRP A 68 8.69 -0.94 -10.09
N PHE A 69 7.50 -1.52 -9.90
CA PHE A 69 7.20 -2.34 -8.73
C PHE A 69 8.10 -3.55 -8.62
N LEU A 70 8.25 -4.31 -9.71
CA LEU A 70 9.06 -5.53 -9.72
C LEU A 70 10.53 -5.21 -9.43
N ASN A 71 11.08 -4.16 -10.03
CA ASN A 71 12.48 -3.80 -9.84
C ASN A 71 12.79 -3.35 -8.42
N ASN A 72 11.86 -2.65 -7.75
CA ASN A 72 12.06 -2.23 -6.36
C ASN A 72 11.74 -3.32 -5.32
N LEU A 73 10.97 -4.34 -5.70
CA LEU A 73 10.69 -5.50 -4.85
C LEU A 73 11.66 -6.68 -5.07
N LYS A 74 12.50 -6.62 -6.12
CA LYS A 74 13.57 -7.60 -6.32
C LYS A 74 14.54 -7.50 -5.16
N HIS A 75 14.78 -8.65 -4.55
CA HIS A 75 15.67 -8.78 -3.41
C HIS A 75 17.03 -9.27 -3.93
N ASP A 76 18.00 -8.36 -4.02
CA ASP A 76 19.30 -8.62 -4.64
C ASP A 76 20.33 -9.22 -3.65
N SER A 77 20.11 -9.07 -2.34
CA SER A 77 20.97 -9.64 -1.30
C SER A 77 20.23 -9.84 0.02
N SER A 78 20.62 -10.83 0.83
CA SER A 78 20.02 -11.20 2.13
C SER A 78 20.00 -10.11 3.20
N ASN A 79 20.62 -8.96 2.94
CA ASN A 79 20.69 -7.84 3.89
C ASN A 79 20.13 -6.54 3.31
N ASP A 80 19.47 -6.57 2.13
CA ASP A 80 18.84 -5.36 1.59
C ASP A 80 17.42 -5.20 2.17
N SER A 81 17.26 -4.27 3.11
CA SER A 81 15.95 -3.88 3.65
C SER A 81 15.10 -3.06 2.66
N TRP A 82 15.65 -2.71 1.50
CA TRP A 82 15.00 -1.86 0.51
C TRP A 82 13.62 -2.37 0.05
N PRO A 83 13.41 -3.65 -0.30
CA PRO A 83 12.09 -4.12 -0.73
C PRO A 83 11.00 -3.90 0.34
N ILE A 84 11.37 -4.06 1.61
CA ILE A 84 10.48 -3.82 2.75
C ILE A 84 10.19 -2.33 2.88
N ILE A 85 11.22 -1.47 2.88
CA ILE A 85 11.08 -0.01 2.96
C ILE A 85 10.23 0.52 1.79
N PHE A 86 10.45 0.00 0.58
CA PHE A 86 9.69 0.32 -0.61
C PHE A 86 8.21 -0.06 -0.45
N GLY A 87 7.92 -1.28 0.02
CA GLY A 87 6.57 -1.75 0.29
C GLY A 87 5.83 -0.90 1.34
N ILE A 88 6.50 -0.61 2.47
CA ILE A 88 5.98 0.28 3.53
C ILE A 88 5.66 1.65 2.96
N THR A 89 6.56 2.21 2.16
CA THR A 89 6.40 3.56 1.61
C THR A 89 5.22 3.62 0.64
N CYS A 90 5.07 2.63 -0.24
CA CYS A 90 3.90 2.52 -1.13
C CYS A 90 2.60 2.43 -0.33
N TRP A 91 2.58 1.61 0.72
CA TRP A 91 1.42 1.44 1.58
C TRP A 91 1.05 2.73 2.31
N LEU A 92 2.03 3.45 2.88
CA LEU A 92 1.82 4.73 3.55
C LEU A 92 1.25 5.79 2.59
N ILE A 93 1.81 5.90 1.38
CA ILE A 93 1.31 6.84 0.37
C ILE A 93 -0.16 6.54 0.03
N TRP A 94 -0.49 5.28 -0.22
CA TRP A 94 -1.87 4.88 -0.47
C TRP A 94 -2.80 5.16 0.73
N LYS A 95 -2.34 4.82 1.94
CA LYS A 95 -3.10 5.04 3.17
C LYS A 95 -3.39 6.52 3.38
N TRP A 96 -2.39 7.38 3.28
CA TRP A 96 -2.55 8.83 3.45
C TRP A 96 -3.40 9.46 2.35
N ARG A 97 -3.30 8.98 1.10
CA ARG A 97 -4.22 9.39 0.03
C ARG A 97 -5.67 9.05 0.39
N ASN A 98 -5.94 7.84 0.87
CA ASN A 98 -7.30 7.46 1.26
C ASN A 98 -7.80 8.24 2.47
N SER A 99 -6.96 8.42 3.50
CA SER A 99 -7.32 9.26 4.64
C SER A 99 -7.66 10.68 4.18
N SER A 100 -6.91 11.28 3.25
CA SER A 100 -7.24 12.62 2.74
C SER A 100 -8.57 12.73 1.95
N ILE A 101 -9.25 11.61 1.68
CA ILE A 101 -10.54 11.58 0.98
C ILE A 101 -11.67 11.24 1.95
N PHE A 102 -11.42 10.35 2.90
CA PHE A 102 -12.45 9.77 3.76
C PHE A 102 -12.41 10.28 5.21
N ASP A 103 -11.37 11.04 5.57
CA ASP A 103 -11.15 11.59 6.90
C ASP A 103 -10.91 13.10 6.77
N GLU A 104 -11.92 13.89 7.17
CA GLU A 104 -11.92 15.35 7.05
C GLU A 104 -10.85 16.01 7.94
N ASP A 105 -10.46 15.35 9.03
CA ASP A 105 -9.46 15.85 9.97
C ASP A 105 -8.04 15.41 9.59
N PHE A 106 -7.89 14.58 8.54
CA PHE A 106 -6.60 14.04 8.16
C PHE A 106 -5.71 15.11 7.52
N THR A 107 -4.49 15.23 8.05
CA THR A 107 -3.41 16.01 7.44
C THR A 107 -2.23 15.13 7.08
N TRP A 108 -1.68 15.36 5.89
CA TRP A 108 -0.47 14.67 5.46
C TRP A 108 0.70 15.02 6.39
N PRO A 109 1.51 14.04 6.84
CA PRO A 109 2.65 14.32 7.70
C PRO A 109 3.63 15.29 7.04
N HIS A 110 4.05 16.31 7.80
CA HIS A 110 5.04 17.28 7.33
C HIS A 110 6.39 16.61 7.04
N ASN A 111 6.81 15.70 7.93
CA ASN A 111 8.00 14.87 7.79
C ASN A 111 7.60 13.39 7.76
N PRO A 112 7.59 12.73 6.59
CA PRO A 112 7.21 11.32 6.45
C PRO A 112 8.23 10.30 6.97
N LYS A 113 9.50 10.70 7.14
CA LYS A 113 10.62 9.80 7.47
C LYS A 113 10.42 9.00 8.76
N PRO A 114 9.94 9.59 9.88
CA PRO A 114 9.70 8.85 11.11
C PRO A 114 8.67 7.73 10.93
N ASN A 115 7.60 7.96 10.15
CA ASN A 115 6.55 6.96 9.91
C ASN A 115 7.08 5.74 9.14
N VAL A 116 7.94 5.98 8.14
CA VAL A 116 8.57 4.88 7.37
C VAL A 116 9.52 4.08 8.27
N LEU A 117 10.38 4.78 9.02
CA LEU A 117 11.37 4.13 9.89
C LEU A 117 10.74 3.39 11.07
N SER A 118 9.67 3.92 11.67
CA SER A 118 8.98 3.26 12.78
C SER A 118 8.35 1.94 12.32
N LEU A 119 7.67 1.94 11.18
CA LEU A 119 7.06 0.72 10.63
C LEU A 119 8.11 -0.29 10.19
N TRP A 120 9.21 0.18 9.59
CA TRP A 120 10.31 -0.71 9.23
C TRP A 120 10.89 -1.40 10.46
N ARG A 121 11.14 -0.66 11.55
CA ARG A 121 11.63 -1.22 12.82
C ARG A 121 10.66 -2.22 13.43
N GLU A 122 9.36 -1.95 13.35
CA GLU A 122 8.33 -2.87 13.84
C GLU A 122 8.36 -4.19 13.05
N ILE A 123 8.36 -4.12 11.72
CA ILE A 123 8.44 -5.30 10.84
C ILE A 123 9.73 -6.08 11.09
N ASP A 124 10.87 -5.41 11.12
CA ASP A 124 12.18 -6.02 11.37
C ASP A 124 12.26 -6.67 12.77
N SER A 125 11.68 -6.04 13.80
CA SER A 125 11.59 -6.63 15.15
C SER A 125 10.74 -7.92 15.15
N VAL A 126 9.62 -7.93 14.44
CA VAL A 126 8.76 -9.11 14.31
C VAL A 126 9.47 -10.22 13.53
N GLU A 127 10.11 -9.91 12.41
CA GLU A 127 10.84 -10.90 11.60
C GLU A 127 11.96 -11.58 12.40
N ARG A 128 12.72 -10.81 13.17
CA ARG A 128 13.75 -11.36 14.07
C ARG A 128 13.12 -12.25 15.14
N THR A 129 12.05 -11.78 15.78
CA THR A 129 11.37 -12.53 16.85
C THR A 129 10.76 -13.84 16.32
N CYS A 130 10.07 -13.80 15.19
CA CYS A 130 9.48 -14.98 14.53
C CYS A 130 10.55 -15.96 14.04
N SER A 131 11.70 -15.46 13.57
CA SER A 131 12.83 -16.30 13.18
C SER A 131 13.44 -17.03 14.38
N LEU A 132 13.50 -16.39 15.55
CA LEU A 132 13.96 -16.99 16.82
C LEU A 132 12.93 -17.97 17.42
N LEU A 133 11.63 -17.67 17.27
CA LEU A 133 10.54 -18.48 17.80
C LEU A 133 10.13 -19.64 16.88
N SER A 134 10.63 -19.70 15.64
CA SER A 134 10.24 -20.72 14.68
C SER A 134 10.57 -22.12 15.22
N PRO A 135 9.56 -22.92 15.63
CA PRO A 135 9.77 -24.35 15.82
C PRO A 135 10.17 -24.91 14.45
N SER A 136 11.04 -25.93 14.40
CA SER A 136 11.38 -26.62 13.15
C SER A 136 10.11 -26.81 12.32
N LYS A 137 10.08 -26.34 11.06
CA LYS A 137 8.93 -26.40 10.14
C LYS A 137 8.26 -27.79 10.17
N GLN A 138 7.31 -28.01 11.08
CA GLN A 138 6.34 -29.08 10.94
C GLN A 138 5.22 -28.47 10.13
N ASN A 139 5.20 -28.81 8.84
CA ASN A 139 4.06 -28.54 7.96
C ASN A 139 2.86 -29.34 8.47
N SER A 140 2.13 -28.82 9.45
CA SER A 140 0.77 -29.28 9.71
C SER A 140 -0.17 -28.44 8.85
N SER A 141 -0.70 -29.04 7.78
CA SER A 141 -1.80 -28.44 7.03
C SER A 141 -3.06 -28.45 7.91
N VAL A 142 -3.45 -27.28 8.41
CA VAL A 142 -4.74 -27.09 9.07
C VAL A 142 -5.73 -26.61 8.02
N TRP A 143 -6.78 -27.39 7.79
CA TRP A 143 -7.89 -27.01 6.92
C TRP A 143 -8.73 -25.93 7.61
N VAL A 144 -8.49 -24.67 7.26
CA VAL A 144 -9.36 -23.54 7.65
C VAL A 144 -10.35 -23.31 6.52
N SER A 145 -11.58 -23.80 6.67
CA SER A 145 -12.69 -23.46 5.79
C SER A 145 -13.58 -22.40 6.41
N TRP A 146 -14.06 -21.47 5.59
CA TRP A 146 -15.05 -20.48 6.02
C TRP A 146 -16.37 -21.20 6.35
N ARG A 147 -16.94 -20.90 7.53
CA ARG A 147 -18.28 -21.35 7.90
C ARG A 147 -19.24 -20.16 7.80
N PRO A 148 -20.32 -20.24 7.01
CA PRO A 148 -21.32 -19.19 7.00
C PRO A 148 -21.94 -18.98 8.38
N PRO A 149 -22.28 -17.73 8.74
CA PRO A 149 -23.11 -17.47 9.92
C PRO A 149 -24.43 -18.24 9.84
N PRO A 150 -24.97 -18.73 10.98
CA PRO A 150 -26.29 -19.36 11.01
C PRO A 150 -27.36 -18.43 10.45
N ARG A 151 -28.30 -18.98 9.67
CA ARG A 151 -29.45 -18.20 9.20
C ARG A 151 -30.26 -17.73 10.40
N ILE A 152 -30.38 -16.41 10.58
CA ILE A 152 -31.32 -15.82 11.52
C ILE A 152 -32.72 -16.17 11.01
N ILE A 153 -33.40 -17.09 11.71
CA ILE A 153 -34.82 -17.35 11.49
C ILE A 153 -35.56 -16.12 12.00
N ARG A 154 -36.06 -15.27 11.10
CA ARG A 154 -37.06 -14.27 11.46
C ARG A 154 -38.34 -15.04 11.80
N ASN A 155 -38.62 -15.21 13.08
CA ASN A 155 -39.95 -15.63 13.50
C ASN A 155 -40.92 -14.49 13.13
N SER A 156 -41.76 -14.76 12.13
CA SER A 156 -42.96 -13.98 11.88
C SER A 156 -43.84 -14.09 13.13
N LEU A 157 -43.83 -13.05 13.95
CA LEU A 157 -44.91 -12.82 14.91
C LEU A 157 -46.06 -12.17 14.13
N GLU A 158 -46.86 -13.01 13.47
CA GLU A 158 -48.25 -12.67 13.18
C GLU A 158 -49.11 -13.44 14.19
N GLY A 159 -49.74 -12.67 15.07
CA GLY A 159 -50.76 -13.07 16.04
C GLY A 159 -51.49 -11.82 16.48
#